data_AF-A0A7S3UG03-F1
#
_entry.id   AF-A0A7S3UG03-F1
#
_cell.length_a   1.000
_cell.length_b   1.000
_cell.length_c   1.000
_cell.angle_alpha   90.00
_cell.angle_beta   90.00
_cell.angle_gamma   90.00
#
_symmetry.space_group_name_H-M   'P 1'
#
loop_
_entity.id
_entity.type
_entity.pdbx_description
1 polymer ?
#
loop_
_entity_poly.entity_id
_entity_poly.type
_entity_poly.pdbx_seq_one_letter_code
_entity_poly.pdbx_strand_id
1 'polypeptide(L)'
;YKFVHDNVDKMKIEEGVTDPSSAITSRAALPAMIWLPKELQKEIIETLQPIHERWCKCKLQFNALYGVRVYFDQTVLAQHLDKKETHIISSVLHIAHDILE
;
A
#
# COMPACT_ATOMS: atom_id res chain seq x y z
N TYR A 1 5.36 2.79 14.40
CA TYR A 1 6.37 1.85 13.87
C TYR A 1 6.32 0.47 14.54
N LYS A 2 5.97 0.36 15.84
CA LYS A 2 5.88 -0.93 16.57
C LYS A 2 5.14 -2.05 15.82
N PHE A 3 3.98 -1.74 15.21
CA PHE A 3 3.22 -2.73 14.45
C PHE A 3 4.04 -3.39 13.33
N VAL A 4 4.77 -2.60 12.52
CA VAL A 4 5.57 -3.14 11.40
C VAL A 4 6.69 -4.03 11.93
N HIS A 5 7.42 -3.54 12.93
CA HIS A 5 8.51 -4.28 13.57
C HIS A 5 8.03 -5.62 14.17
N ASP A 6 6.92 -5.61 14.92
CA ASP A 6 6.38 -6.81 15.57
C ASP A 6 5.77 -7.83 14.59
N ASN A 7 5.54 -7.44 13.33
CA ASN A 7 4.89 -8.27 12.33
C ASN A 7 5.75 -8.49 11.08
N VAL A 8 7.06 -8.17 11.16
CA VAL A 8 8.03 -8.37 10.07
C VAL A 8 8.07 -9.84 9.63
N ASP A 9 8.03 -10.77 10.58
CA ASP A 9 8.06 -12.22 10.31
C ASP A 9 6.76 -12.75 9.68
N LYS A 10 5.70 -11.93 9.65
CA LYS A 10 4.42 -12.28 9.03
C LYS A 10 4.30 -11.78 7.59
N MET A 11 5.37 -11.20 7.06
CA MET A 11 5.48 -10.85 5.65
C MET A 11 5.16 -12.06 4.77
N LYS A 12 4.18 -11.90 3.90
CA LYS A 12 3.91 -12.86 2.82
C LYS A 12 4.36 -12.23 1.53
N ILE A 13 5.20 -12.93 0.78
CA ILE A 13 5.50 -12.57 -0.61
C ILE A 13 4.15 -12.65 -1.35
N GLU A 14 3.69 -11.54 -1.94
CA GLU A 14 2.49 -11.60 -2.76
C GLU A 14 2.80 -12.53 -3.94
N GLU A 15 2.02 -13.59 -4.13
CA GLU A 15 2.10 -14.40 -5.34
C GLU A 15 1.86 -13.46 -6.52
N GLY A 16 2.88 -13.33 -7.37
CA GLY A 16 2.85 -12.45 -8.53
C GLY A 16 1.69 -12.87 -9.41
N VAL A 17 0.62 -12.07 -9.40
CA VAL A 17 -0.48 -12.27 -10.32
C VAL A 17 0.13 -12.14 -11.71
N THR A 18 0.05 -13.20 -12.52
CA THR A 18 0.34 -13.19 -13.96
C THR A 18 -0.69 -12.38 -14.74
N ASP A 19 -1.23 -11.32 -14.13
CA ASP A 19 -2.16 -10.39 -14.73
C ASP A 19 -1.34 -9.21 -15.26
N PRO A 20 -1.23 -9.07 -16.60
CA PRO A 20 -0.52 -7.96 -17.21
C PRO A 20 -1.15 -6.58 -16.93
N SER A 21 -2.32 -6.53 -16.28
CA SER A 21 -2.94 -5.29 -15.77
C SER A 21 -2.55 -4.95 -14.32
N SER A 22 -1.93 -5.87 -13.60
CA SER A 22 -1.38 -5.63 -12.27
C SER A 22 -0.10 -4.79 -12.39
N ALA A 23 -0.04 -3.68 -11.66
CA ALA A 23 1.13 -2.81 -11.57
C ALA A 23 2.37 -3.47 -10.89
N ILE A 24 2.28 -4.76 -10.56
CA ILE A 24 3.30 -5.51 -9.83
C ILE A 24 4.15 -6.31 -10.84
N THR A 25 5.33 -5.74 -11.09
CA THR A 25 6.54 -6.31 -11.73
C THR A 25 6.39 -7.06 -13.06
N SER A 26 6.86 -6.40 -14.12
CA SER A 26 7.57 -7.11 -15.19
C SER A 26 8.99 -7.45 -14.69
N ARG A 27 9.21 -8.71 -14.28
CA ARG A 27 10.52 -9.37 -14.08
C ARG A 27 11.38 -9.06 -12.83
N ALA A 28 10.94 -8.26 -11.86
CA ALA A 28 11.70 -7.98 -10.62
C ALA A 28 11.23 -8.85 -9.43
N ALA A 29 12.00 -8.93 -8.34
CA ALA A 29 11.59 -9.66 -7.14
C ALA A 29 10.26 -9.10 -6.60
N LEU A 30 9.38 -9.99 -6.11
CA LEU A 30 8.05 -9.60 -5.66
C LEU A 30 8.14 -8.92 -4.28
N PRO A 31 7.47 -7.77 -4.08
CA PRO A 31 7.40 -7.17 -2.76
C PRO A 31 6.59 -8.07 -1.81
N ALA A 32 6.88 -7.98 -0.52
CA ALA A 32 6.05 -8.62 0.50
C ALA A 32 4.95 -7.69 0.99
N MET A 33 3.90 -8.27 1.58
CA MET A 33 2.85 -7.53 2.25
C MET A 33 2.66 -8.00 3.69
N ILE A 34 2.54 -7.02 4.60
CA ILE A 34 2.04 -7.22 5.96
C ILE A 34 0.60 -6.69 6.01
N TRP A 35 -0.34 -7.59 6.26
CA TRP A 35 -1.76 -7.24 6.36
C TRP A 35 -2.06 -6.52 7.67
N LEU A 36 -2.86 -5.47 7.58
CA LEU A 36 -3.27 -4.66 8.72
C LEU A 36 -4.48 -5.30 9.43
N PRO A 37 -4.52 -5.34 10.78
CA PRO A 37 -5.74 -5.65 11.53
C PRO A 37 -6.87 -4.67 11.19
N LYS A 38 -8.13 -5.13 11.28
CA LYS A 38 -9.30 -4.32 10.90
C LYS A 38 -9.41 -3.02 11.69
N GLU A 39 -9.00 -3.06 12.95
CA GLU A 39 -9.04 -1.92 13.87
C GLU A 39 -8.07 -0.83 13.41
N LEU A 40 -6.85 -1.21 13.01
CA LEU A 40 -5.86 -0.29 12.48
C LEU A 40 -6.24 0.22 11.09
N GLN A 41 -6.84 -0.62 10.24
CA GLN A 41 -7.38 -0.19 8.95
C GLN A 41 -8.43 0.91 9.16
N LYS A 42 -9.37 0.70 10.09
CA LYS A 42 -10.41 1.67 10.41
C LYS A 42 -9.82 3.01 10.88
N GLU A 43 -8.85 2.96 11.81
CA GLU A 43 -8.17 4.16 12.30
C GLU A 43 -7.49 4.95 11.18
N ILE A 44 -6.78 4.26 10.27
CA ILE A 44 -6.12 4.89 9.12
C ILE A 44 -7.15 5.55 8.20
N ILE A 45 -8.25 4.85 7.88
CA ILE A 45 -9.31 5.37 7.00
C ILE A 45 -9.96 6.61 7.61
N GLU A 46 -10.36 6.54 8.88
CA GLU A 46 -11.01 7.65 9.60
C GLU A 46 -10.09 8.87 9.75
N THR A 47 -8.78 8.64 9.86
CA THR A 47 -7.77 9.70 9.94
C THR A 47 -7.50 10.36 8.58
N LEU A 48 -7.33 9.56 7.53
CA LEU A 48 -6.91 10.07 6.22
C LEU A 48 -8.06 10.63 5.39
N GLN A 49 -9.27 10.10 5.51
CA GLN A 49 -10.42 10.58 4.73
C GLN A 49 -10.63 12.10 4.83
N PRO A 50 -10.71 12.73 6.03
CA PRO A 50 -10.89 14.18 6.12
C PRO A 50 -9.70 14.98 5.56
N ILE A 51 -8.49 14.40 5.55
CA ILE A 51 -7.30 15.03 4.95
C ILE A 51 -7.44 15.03 3.43
N HIS A 52 -7.80 13.89 2.84
CA HIS A 52 -8.03 13.76 1.40
C HIS A 52 -9.17 14.67 0.92
N GLU A 53 -10.31 14.65 1.61
CA GLU A 53 -11.46 15.51 1.27
C GLU A 53 -11.11 17.00 1.33
N ARG A 54 -10.30 17.42 2.32
CA ARG A 54 -9.83 18.80 2.42
C ARG A 54 -8.89 19.17 1.27
N TRP A 55 -8.02 18.25 0.87
CA TRP A 55 -7.07 18.46 -0.22
C TRP A 55 -7.77 18.57 -1.57
N CYS A 56 -8.68 17.64 -1.89
CA CYS A 56 -9.40 17.63 -3.18
C CYS A 56 -10.62 18.56 -3.22
N LYS A 57 -11.04 19.10 -2.06
CA LYS A 57 -12.22 19.96 -1.90
C LYS A 57 -13.54 19.29 -2.34
N CYS A 58 -13.63 17.98 -2.23
CA CYS A 58 -14.87 17.23 -2.48
C CYS A 58 -15.03 16.07 -1.48
N LYS A 59 -16.25 15.51 -1.41
CA LYS A 59 -16.52 14.31 -0.62
C LYS A 59 -16.01 13.07 -1.34
N LEU A 60 -15.40 12.17 -0.59
CA LEU A 60 -14.81 10.95 -1.12
C LEU A 60 -15.51 9.74 -0.53
N GLN A 61 -15.70 8.72 -1.37
CA GLN A 61 -16.07 7.39 -0.92
C GLN A 61 -14.80 6.55 -0.80
N PHE A 62 -14.66 5.82 0.31
CA PHE A 62 -13.57 4.88 0.48
C PHE A 62 -13.62 3.80 -0.61
N ASN A 63 -12.48 3.51 -1.23
CA ASN A 63 -12.35 2.48 -2.26
C ASN A 63 -11.51 1.29 -1.77
N ALA A 64 -10.26 1.54 -1.37
CA ALA A 64 -9.34 0.49 -0.95
C ALA A 64 -8.28 1.03 0.02
N LEU A 65 -7.80 0.15 0.89
CA LEU A 65 -6.62 0.31 1.73
C LEU A 65 -5.82 -0.98 1.61
N TYR A 66 -4.54 -0.85 1.25
CA TYR A 66 -3.62 -1.97 1.17
C TYR A 66 -2.85 -2.12 2.48
N GLY A 67 -2.27 -3.32 2.68
CA GLY A 67 -1.33 -3.56 3.76
C GLY A 67 -0.02 -2.78 3.61
N VAL A 68 0.91 -3.00 4.53
CA VAL A 68 2.26 -2.45 4.42
C VAL A 68 3.01 -3.26 3.38
N ARG A 69 3.33 -2.63 2.24
CA ARG A 69 4.17 -3.22 1.22
C ARG A 69 5.64 -2.98 1.55
N VAL A 70 6.42 -4.04 1.48
CA VAL A 70 7.84 -4.05 1.85
C VAL A 70 8.65 -4.31 0.59
N TYR A 71 9.54 -3.37 0.29
CA TYR A 71 10.43 -3.42 -0.86
C TYR A 71 11.81 -3.86 -0.37
N PHE A 72 12.34 -4.92 -0.99
CA PHE A 72 13.68 -5.43 -0.77
C PHE A 72 14.58 -5.05 -1.95
N ASP A 73 15.86 -5.44 -1.89
CA ASP A 73 16.74 -5.31 -3.04
C ASP A 73 16.10 -5.96 -4.29
N GLN A 74 16.26 -5.28 -5.43
CA GLN A 74 15.68 -5.66 -6.73
C GLN A 74 14.14 -5.74 -6.79
N THR A 75 13.41 -5.24 -5.79
CA THR A 75 11.94 -5.10 -5.90
C THR A 75 11.59 -3.78 -6.61
N VAL A 76 10.68 -3.84 -7.59
CA VAL A 76 10.31 -2.67 -8.39
C VAL A 76 8.80 -2.55 -8.47
N LEU A 77 8.28 -1.34 -8.26
CA LEU A 77 6.91 -1.02 -8.67
C LEU A 77 6.94 -0.66 -10.16
N ALA A 78 6.27 -1.45 -11.00
CA ALA A 78 6.27 -1.20 -12.43
C ALA A 78 5.57 0.13 -12.73
N GLN A 79 6.00 0.81 -13.79
CA GLN A 79 5.32 2.01 -14.25
C GLN A 79 3.87 1.66 -14.60
N HIS A 80 2.93 2.36 -13.95
CA HIS A 80 1.51 2.24 -14.21
C HIS A 80 0.88 3.61 -14.16
N LEU A 81 -0.31 3.70 -14.76
CA LEU A 81 -1.16 4.87 -14.67
C LEU A 81 -2.39 4.50 -13.85
N ASP A 82 -2.62 5.26 -12.79
CA ASP A 82 -3.83 5.18 -12.01
C ASP A 82 -5.05 5.50 -12.89
N LYS A 83 -6.06 4.65 -12.82
CA LYS A 83 -7.27 4.75 -13.64
C LYS A 83 -8.36 5.47 -12.85
N LYS A 84 -9.04 6.43 -13.47
CA LYS A 84 -10.13 7.18 -12.81
C LYS A 84 -11.28 6.28 -12.40
N GLU A 85 -11.44 5.16 -13.10
CA GLU A 85 -12.45 4.13 -12.83
C GLU A 85 -12.15 3.34 -11.56
N THR A 86 -10.89 3.29 -11.11
CA THR A 86 -10.50 2.60 -9.86
C THR A 86 -10.45 3.57 -8.70
N HIS A 87 -9.77 4.71 -8.84
CA HIS A 87 -9.67 5.70 -7.78
C HIS A 87 -9.37 7.09 -8.34
N ILE A 88 -9.89 8.11 -7.65
CA ILE A 88 -9.71 9.51 -8.02
C ILE A 88 -8.58 10.16 -7.19
N ILE A 89 -8.36 9.66 -5.97
CA ILE A 89 -7.35 10.15 -5.02
C ILE A 89 -6.67 8.94 -4.37
N SER A 90 -5.34 8.91 -4.38
CA SER A 90 -4.50 7.92 -3.69
C SER A 90 -3.43 8.62 -2.86
N SER A 91 -2.93 7.92 -1.84
CA SER A 91 -1.83 8.37 -1.00
C SER A 91 -0.96 7.18 -0.62
N VAL A 92 0.35 7.37 -0.58
CA VAL A 92 1.31 6.37 -0.09
C VAL A 92 1.95 6.88 1.19
N LEU A 93 1.85 6.08 2.26
CA LEU A 93 2.51 6.34 3.54
C LEU A 93 3.86 5.62 3.55
N HIS A 94 4.96 6.37 3.46
CA HIS A 94 6.30 5.82 3.65
C HIS A 94 6.57 5.72 5.15
N ILE A 95 6.74 4.49 5.64
CA ILE A 95 6.99 4.20 7.06
C ILE A 95 8.19 3.28 7.20
N ALA A 96 8.86 3.36 8.34
CA ALA A 96 9.91 2.42 8.75
C ALA A 96 11.01 2.27 7.68
N HIS A 97 11.64 3.39 7.31
CA HIS A 97 12.73 3.42 6.32
C HIS A 97 14.00 2.70 6.84
N ASP A 98 14.20 2.67 8.16
CA ASP A 98 15.47 2.29 8.78
C ASP A 98 15.52 0.82 9.27
N ILE A 99 14.59 -0.05 8.85
CA ILE A 99 14.53 -1.45 9.34
C ILE A 99 15.52 -2.41 8.67
N LEU A 100 16.33 -1.92 7.73
CA LEU A 100 17.35 -2.69 7.02
C LEU A 100 18.72 -2.00 7.21
N GLU A 101 19.28 -2.11 8.42
CA GLU A 101 20.73 -2.00 8.64
C GLU A 101 21.37 -3.39 8.59
#